data_AF-A0A0Q9B5I0-F1
#
_entry.id   AF-A0A0Q9B5I0-F1
#
_cell.length_a   1.000
_cell.length_b   1.000
_cell.length_c   1.000
_cell.angle_alpha   90.00
_cell.angle_beta   90.00
_cell.angle_gamma   90.00
#
_symmetry.space_group_name_H-M   'P 1'
#
loop_
_entity.id
_entity.type
_entity.pdbx_description
1 polymer ?
#
loop_
_entity_poly.entity_id
_entity_poly.type
_entity_poly.pdbx_seq_one_letter_code
_entity_poly.pdbx_strand_id
1 'polypeptide(L)'
;MVESVRARQAASEHGWVLDTDITPQGRSLLLRLGLVTSADRKTRAELSAWEGRPVRWAGQLSPAGHDLLTYARSRPTPTPTTAEPGATPVDLLPSQMAALRVFVSLAGRLTTPLAEGLA
;
A
#
# COMPACT_ATOMS: atom_id res chain seq x y z
N MET A 1 8.15 5.64 3.77
CA MET A 1 6.95 6.49 3.58
C MET A 1 5.65 5.72 3.85
N VAL A 2 5.34 4.64 3.11
CA VAL A 2 4.14 3.81 3.39
C VAL A 2 4.17 3.19 4.80
N GLU A 3 5.35 2.77 5.27
CA GLU A 3 5.54 2.35 6.68
C GLU A 3 5.21 3.44 7.70
N SER A 4 5.59 4.69 7.40
CA SER A 4 5.32 5.84 8.27
C SER A 4 3.82 6.10 8.37
N VAL A 5 3.07 5.94 7.27
CA VAL A 5 1.60 5.99 7.25
C VAL A 5 1.03 4.89 8.16
N ARG A 6 1.51 3.63 8.03
CA ARG A 6 1.03 2.51 8.87
C ARG A 6 1.31 2.74 10.34
N ALA A 7 2.51 3.22 10.68
CA ALA A 7 2.89 3.51 12.05
C ALA A 7 1.99 4.59 12.66
N ARG A 8 1.69 5.65 11.89
CA ARG A 8 0.83 6.74 12.37
C ARG A 8 -0.63 6.31 12.54
N GLN A 9 -1.15 5.48 11.64
CA GLN A 9 -2.49 4.88 11.80
C GLN A 9 -2.56 4.03 13.06
N ALA A 10 -1.55 3.19 13.31
CA ALA A 10 -1.52 2.33 14.48
C ALA A 10 -1.39 3.11 15.80
N ALA A 11 -0.70 4.26 15.77
CA ALA A 11 -0.57 5.16 16.91
C ALA A 11 -1.79 6.08 17.12
N SER A 12 -2.70 6.14 16.16
CA SER A 12 -3.91 6.95 16.23
C SER A 12 -5.06 6.12 16.79
N GLU A 13 -5.75 6.66 17.80
CA GLU A 13 -6.95 6.03 18.39
C GLU A 13 -8.09 5.87 17.38
N HIS A 14 -8.15 6.78 16.40
CA HIS A 14 -9.16 6.78 15.35
C HIS A 14 -8.71 6.01 14.10
N GLY A 15 -7.47 5.52 14.05
CA GLY A 15 -6.92 4.76 12.92
C GLY A 15 -6.73 5.57 11.64
N TRP A 16 -6.70 6.91 11.70
CA TRP A 16 -6.45 7.78 10.55
C TRP A 16 -5.13 8.52 10.67
N VAL A 17 -4.53 8.84 9.53
CA VAL A 17 -3.41 9.80 9.45
C VAL A 17 -3.97 11.16 9.12
N LEU A 18 -3.63 12.19 9.90
CA LEU A 18 -4.15 13.54 9.75
C LEU A 18 -3.21 14.44 8.93
N ASP A 19 -3.68 15.64 8.57
CA ASP A 19 -2.92 16.63 7.80
C ASP A 19 -1.60 17.07 8.44
N THR A 20 -1.48 16.96 9.76
CA THR A 20 -0.26 17.29 10.52
C THR A 20 0.80 16.21 10.47
N ASP A 21 0.43 14.99 10.08
CA ASP A 21 1.30 13.82 10.22
C ASP A 21 2.15 13.55 8.99
N ILE A 22 1.75 14.09 7.85
CA ILE A 22 2.39 13.88 6.55
C ILE A 22 2.46 15.21 5.81
N THR A 23 3.62 15.46 5.20
CA THR A 23 3.83 16.65 4.38
C THR A 23 2.87 16.70 3.19
N PRO A 24 2.44 17.89 2.74
CA PRO A 24 1.55 18.01 1.59
C PRO A 24 2.06 17.29 0.32
N GLN A 25 3.37 17.31 0.09
CA GLN A 25 4.03 16.62 -1.03
C GLN A 25 3.95 15.10 -0.89
N GLY A 26 4.27 14.56 0.31
CA GLY A 26 4.18 13.12 0.58
C GLY A 26 2.75 12.60 0.42
N ARG A 27 1.77 13.36 0.93
CA ARG A 27 0.35 13.08 0.76
C ARG A 27 -0.06 13.02 -0.71
N SER A 28 0.30 14.04 -1.49
CA SER A 28 -0.04 14.13 -2.92
C SER A 28 0.51 12.93 -3.70
N LEU A 29 1.76 12.55 -3.42
CA LEU A 29 2.39 11.40 -4.06
C LEU A 29 1.67 10.09 -3.70
N LEU A 30 1.36 9.86 -2.42
CA LEU A 30 0.65 8.66 -1.98
C LEU A 30 -0.75 8.53 -2.57
N LEU A 31 -1.48 9.65 -2.69
CA LEU A 31 -2.79 9.68 -3.35
C LEU A 31 -2.67 9.40 -4.85
N ARG A 32 -1.69 10.01 -5.53
CA ARG A 32 -1.46 9.80 -6.96
C ARG A 32 -1.10 8.34 -7.28
N LEU A 33 -0.39 7.68 -6.38
CA LEU A 33 -0.04 6.26 -6.49
C LEU A 33 -1.16 5.33 -6.01
N GLY A 34 -2.29 5.87 -5.52
CA GLY A 34 -3.42 5.07 -5.02
C GLY A 34 -3.10 4.27 -3.75
N LEU A 35 -2.05 4.62 -3.01
CA LEU A 35 -1.59 3.89 -1.82
C LEU A 35 -2.32 4.30 -0.54
N VAL A 36 -3.01 5.45 -0.58
CA VAL A 36 -3.87 5.93 0.50
C VAL A 36 -5.21 6.40 -0.05
N THR A 37 -6.27 6.20 0.72
CA THR A 37 -7.59 6.80 0.48
C THR A 37 -7.75 8.04 1.34
N SER A 38 -8.56 9.00 0.88
CA SER A 38 -8.92 10.18 1.68
C SER A 38 -10.26 9.96 2.37
N ALA A 39 -10.36 10.37 3.62
CA ALA A 39 -11.62 10.44 4.35
C ALA A 39 -12.63 11.33 3.61
N ASP A 40 -13.90 10.95 3.66
CA ASP A 40 -14.98 11.77 3.14
C ASP A 40 -15.22 13.01 4.01
N ARG A 41 -16.22 13.84 3.65
CA ARG A 41 -16.54 15.05 4.42
C ARG A 41 -17.10 14.75 5.81
N LYS A 42 -17.91 13.70 5.95
CA LYS A 42 -18.55 13.32 7.22
C LYS A 42 -17.51 12.80 8.20
N THR A 43 -16.69 11.84 7.77
CA THR A 43 -15.59 11.30 8.58
C THR A 43 -14.63 12.40 9.01
N ARG A 44 -14.27 13.34 8.13
CA ARG A 44 -13.43 14.49 8.54
C ARG A 44 -14.08 15.39 9.57
N ALA A 45 -15.41 15.57 9.52
CA ALA A 45 -16.12 16.35 10.53
C ALA A 45 -16.11 15.65 11.89
N GLU A 46 -16.34 14.33 11.91
CA GLU A 46 -16.25 13.50 13.12
C GLU A 46 -14.84 13.54 13.71
N LEU A 47 -13.80 13.38 12.87
CA LEU A 47 -12.40 13.52 13.28
C LEU A 47 -12.08 14.92 13.80
N SER A 48 -12.64 15.97 13.20
CA SER A 48 -12.46 17.34 13.70
C SER A 48 -13.08 17.56 15.08
N ALA A 49 -14.23 16.94 15.33
CA ALA A 49 -14.87 16.99 16.64
C ALA A 49 -14.05 16.23 17.69
N TRP A 50 -13.49 15.07 17.31
CA TRP A 50 -12.67 14.26 18.21
C TRP A 50 -11.34 14.94 18.55
N GLU A 51 -10.67 15.53 17.55
CA GLU A 51 -9.39 16.24 17.72
C GLU A 51 -9.54 17.63 18.37
N GLY A 52 -10.77 18.14 18.51
CA GLY A 52 -11.02 19.51 18.99
C GLY A 52 -10.49 20.61 18.08
N ARG A 53 -10.12 20.28 16.84
CA ARG A 53 -9.58 21.22 15.83
C ARG A 53 -10.03 20.84 14.42
N PRO A 54 -10.08 21.79 13.47
CA PRO A 54 -10.42 21.48 12.09
C PRO A 54 -9.39 20.56 11.42
N VAL A 55 -9.82 19.35 11.05
CA VAL A 55 -9.03 18.39 10.25
C VAL A 55 -9.23 18.68 8.77
N ARG A 56 -8.16 19.09 8.08
CA ARG A 56 -8.23 19.47 6.66
C ARG A 56 -8.14 18.26 5.75
N TRP A 57 -7.43 17.25 6.19
CA TRP A 57 -7.29 15.99 5.48
C TRP A 57 -7.09 14.86 6.48
N ALA A 58 -7.67 13.71 6.17
CA ALA A 58 -7.38 12.47 6.85
C ALA A 58 -7.27 11.36 5.80
N GLY A 59 -6.37 10.41 6.01
CA GLY A 59 -6.17 9.31 5.09
C GLY A 59 -5.87 7.98 5.75
N GLN A 60 -6.24 6.91 5.05
CA GLN A 60 -5.99 5.53 5.43
C GLN A 60 -5.21 4.79 4.33
N LEU A 61 -4.55 3.68 4.67
CA LEU A 61 -3.90 2.85 3.65
C LEU A 61 -4.99 2.24 2.78
N SER A 62 -4.82 2.32 1.47
CA SER A 62 -5.68 1.59 0.54
C SER A 62 -5.31 0.10 0.55
N PRO A 63 -6.15 -0.78 -0.04
CA PRO A 63 -5.75 -2.17 -0.29
C PRO A 63 -4.41 -2.29 -1.01
N ALA A 64 -4.17 -1.47 -2.05
CA ALA A 64 -2.89 -1.43 -2.76
C ALA A 64 -1.73 -0.97 -1.86
N GLY A 65 -1.97 -0.02 -0.95
CA GLY A 65 -0.99 0.40 0.06
C GLY A 65 -0.64 -0.71 1.05
N HIS A 66 -1.64 -1.48 1.47
CA HIS A 66 -1.44 -2.67 2.31
C HIS A 66 -0.64 -3.76 1.58
N ASP A 67 -0.98 -4.04 0.33
CA ASP A 67 -0.32 -5.06 -0.49
C ASP A 67 1.14 -4.68 -0.76
N LEU A 68 1.40 -3.41 -1.08
CA LEU A 68 2.76 -2.89 -1.25
C LEU A 68 3.57 -3.00 0.05
N LEU A 69 2.95 -2.74 1.21
CA LEU A 69 3.61 -2.87 2.50
C LEU A 69 3.94 -4.34 2.81
N THR A 70 3.01 -5.25 2.54
CA THR A 70 3.20 -6.71 2.67
C THR A 70 4.34 -7.19 1.77
N TYR A 71 4.38 -6.74 0.51
CA TYR A 71 5.47 -7.03 -0.42
C TYR A 71 6.82 -6.47 0.08
N ALA A 72 6.87 -5.20 0.49
CA ALA A 72 8.11 -4.57 0.93
C ALA A 72 8.72 -5.27 2.14
N ARG A 73 7.90 -5.76 3.07
CA ARG A 73 8.32 -6.48 4.28
C ARG A 73 8.78 -7.91 4.03
N SER A 74 8.30 -8.53 2.97
CA SER A 74 8.58 -9.93 2.64
C SER A 74 9.70 -10.09 1.62
N ARG A 75 10.17 -8.99 1.01
CA ARG A 75 11.22 -8.98 -0.01
C ARG A 75 12.50 -9.66 0.49
N PRO A 76 12.84 -10.88 0.01
CA PRO A 76 14.14 -11.47 0.22
C PRO A 76 15.12 -10.94 -0.82
N THR A 77 16.41 -11.09 -0.56
CA THR A 77 17.47 -10.91 -1.57
C THR A 77 17.26 -11.95 -2.70
N PRO A 78 17.30 -11.55 -3.98
CA PRO A 78 16.81 -12.39 -5.08
C PRO A 78 17.65 -13.66 -5.31
N THR A 79 16.99 -14.80 -5.52
CA THR A 79 17.56 -16.09 -5.95
C THR A 79 16.91 -16.57 -7.27
N PRO A 80 17.67 -17.22 -8.17
CA PRO A 80 17.17 -17.63 -9.49
C PRO A 80 16.26 -18.87 -9.42
N THR A 81 15.30 -18.99 -10.34
CA THR A 81 14.45 -20.19 -10.54
C THR A 81 13.90 -20.22 -11.98
N THR A 82 13.57 -21.41 -12.47
CA THR A 82 13.11 -21.75 -13.85
C THR A 82 11.59 -21.58 -14.04
N ALA A 83 11.13 -21.47 -15.29
CA ALA A 83 9.75 -21.19 -15.71
C ALA A 83 9.03 -22.43 -16.28
N GLU A 84 7.70 -22.44 -16.23
CA GLU A 84 6.78 -23.48 -16.75
C GLU A 84 6.32 -23.19 -18.20
N PRO A 85 5.92 -24.21 -19.00
CA PRO A 85 5.58 -24.05 -20.42
C PRO A 85 4.11 -23.67 -20.68
N GLY A 86 3.86 -22.72 -21.59
CA GLY A 86 2.53 -22.42 -22.15
C GLY A 86 2.12 -20.94 -22.16
N ALA A 87 2.89 -20.06 -21.52
CA ALA A 87 2.64 -18.62 -21.53
C ALA A 87 3.39 -17.91 -22.67
N THR A 88 2.78 -16.88 -23.27
CA THR A 88 3.48 -15.97 -24.18
C THR A 88 4.63 -15.31 -23.41
N PRO A 89 5.89 -15.52 -23.81
CA PRO A 89 7.02 -15.06 -23.02
C PRO A 89 7.09 -13.53 -23.08
N VAL A 90 7.04 -12.91 -21.91
CA VAL A 90 7.39 -11.49 -21.72
C VAL A 90 8.80 -11.48 -21.16
N ASP A 91 9.74 -10.86 -21.88
CA ASP A 91 11.11 -10.71 -21.41
C ASP A 91 11.14 -9.78 -20.20
N LEU A 92 11.34 -10.38 -19.03
CA LEU A 92 11.55 -9.66 -17.77
C LEU A 92 13.04 -9.70 -17.42
N LEU A 93 13.55 -8.56 -16.97
CA LEU A 93 14.88 -8.51 -16.35
C LEU A 93 14.91 -9.46 -15.14
N PRO A 94 16.07 -10.06 -14.80
CA PRO A 94 16.18 -10.93 -13.63
C PRO A 94 15.64 -10.30 -12.33
N SER A 95 15.81 -8.98 -12.17
CA SER A 95 15.27 -8.23 -11.04
C SER A 95 13.74 -8.13 -11.03
N GLN A 96 13.11 -7.99 -12.20
CA GLN A 96 11.67 -7.95 -12.35
C GLN A 96 11.05 -9.33 -12.12
N MET A 97 11.68 -10.39 -12.65
CA MET A 97 11.24 -11.76 -12.41
C MET A 97 11.35 -12.14 -10.93
N ALA A 98 12.42 -11.74 -10.25
CA ALA A 98 12.56 -11.96 -8.81
C ALA A 98 11.48 -11.22 -8.00
N ALA A 99 11.18 -9.96 -8.36
CA ALA A 99 10.10 -9.20 -7.75
C ALA A 99 8.73 -9.87 -7.94
N LEU A 100 8.45 -10.35 -9.17
CA LEU A 100 7.21 -11.06 -9.49
C LEU A 100 7.05 -12.35 -8.67
N ARG A 101 8.10 -13.17 -8.58
CA ARG A 101 8.09 -14.41 -7.79
C ARG A 101 7.77 -14.16 -6.32
N VAL A 102 8.36 -13.13 -5.74
CA VAL A 102 8.06 -12.72 -4.36
C VAL A 102 6.60 -12.29 -4.24
N PHE A 103 6.09 -11.47 -5.15
CA PHE A 103 4.70 -11.00 -5.10
C PHE A 103 3.68 -12.15 -5.21
N VAL A 104 3.90 -13.08 -6.14
CA VAL A 104 3.02 -14.27 -6.32
C VAL A 104 3.02 -15.15 -5.07
N SER A 105 4.17 -15.33 -4.41
CA SER A 105 4.26 -16.12 -3.17
C SER A 105 3.41 -15.57 -2.02
N LEU A 106 2.95 -14.32 -2.12
CA LEU A 106 2.12 -13.65 -1.12
C LEU A 106 0.64 -13.72 -1.42
N ALA A 107 0.17 -14.41 -2.48
CA ALA A 107 -1.22 -14.39 -2.93
C ALA A 107 -2.26 -14.48 -1.80
N GLY A 108 -2.09 -15.41 -0.85
CA GLY A 108 -2.99 -15.60 0.30
C GLY A 108 -2.89 -14.56 1.42
N ARG A 109 -1.98 -13.58 1.29
CA ARG A 109 -1.75 -12.47 2.24
C ARG A 109 -2.06 -11.10 1.62
N LEU A 110 -2.38 -11.05 0.32
CA LEU A 110 -2.78 -9.83 -0.36
C LEU A 110 -4.26 -9.55 -0.11
N THR A 111 -4.58 -8.27 -0.02
CA THR A 111 -5.93 -7.73 0.09
C THR A 111 -6.62 -7.73 -1.28
N THR A 112 -5.84 -7.49 -2.33
CA THR A 112 -6.30 -7.57 -3.72
C THR A 112 -5.96 -8.95 -4.29
N PRO A 113 -6.92 -9.66 -4.90
CA PRO A 113 -6.60 -10.92 -5.57
C PRO A 113 -5.62 -10.67 -6.73
N LEU A 114 -4.75 -11.64 -6.97
CA LEU A 114 -3.86 -11.61 -8.13
C LEU A 114 -4.71 -11.61 -9.41
N ALA A 115 -4.18 -10.95 -10.45
CA ALA A 115 -4.80 -11.00 -11.76
C ALA A 115 -4.88 -12.44 -12.27
N GLU A 116 -5.92 -12.74 -13.04
CA GLU A 116 -6.10 -14.04 -13.69
C GLU A 116 -4.85 -14.38 -14.53
N GLY A 117 -4.28 -15.57 -14.31
CA GLY A 117 -3.01 -16.00 -14.92
C GLY A 117 -1.75 -15.74 -14.07
N LEU A 118 -1.87 -15.12 -12.89
CA LEU A 118 -0.79 -14.99 -11.90
C LEU A 118 -1.02 -15.81 -10.62
N ALA A 119 -2.22 -16.35 -10.43
CA ALA A 119 -2.64 -17.14 -9.27
C ALA A 119 -2.40 -18.63 -9.47
#